data_AF-A0A7C8YPF4-F1
#
_entry.id   AF-A0A7C8YPF4-F1
#
_cell.length_a   1.000
_cell.length_b   1.000
_cell.length_c   1.000
_cell.angle_alpha   90.00
_cell.angle_beta   90.00
_cell.angle_gamma   90.00
#
_symmetry.space_group_name_H-M   'P 1'
#
loop_
_entity.id
_entity.type
_entity.pdbx_description
1 polymer ?
#
loop_
_entity_poly.entity_id
_entity_poly.type
_entity_poly.pdbx_seq_one_letter_code
_entity_poly.pdbx_strand_id
1 'polypeptide(L)'
;RKEVWPFLLGHYSFNSTYAEREYLRSARKGDYELVKLQWQSISPQQEKRFTKFRERKGLIDKDVVRTDRSFSYYDGDDNPHINLLYDILLTYSFYNFDLGYCQGMNDYLSPLLFVMEDESEAFWCFAALMEHIGPNFNRDQSGMQAQLFALSKLVELSDCPLHEYFKR
;
A
#
# COMPACT_ATOMS: atom_id res chain seq x y z
N ARG A 1 -12.97 -2.72 14.55
CA ARG A 1 -12.18 -1.96 13.53
C ARG A 1 -12.02 -2.79 12.26
N LYS A 2 -11.50 -4.02 12.38
CA LYS A 2 -11.37 -5.02 11.30
C LYS A 2 -12.59 -5.20 10.40
N GLU A 3 -13.81 -5.23 10.95
CA GLU A 3 -15.02 -5.43 10.13
C GLU A 3 -15.46 -4.18 9.34
N VAL A 4 -15.10 -2.98 9.79
CA VAL A 4 -15.63 -1.71 9.24
C VAL A 4 -14.69 -1.13 8.19
N TRP A 5 -13.38 -1.28 8.38
CA TRP A 5 -12.37 -0.71 7.48
C TRP A 5 -12.51 -1.19 6.03
N PRO A 6 -12.80 -2.47 5.73
CA PRO A 6 -13.06 -2.91 4.37
C PRO A 6 -14.16 -2.11 3.66
N PHE A 7 -15.20 -1.67 4.38
CA PHE A 7 -16.24 -0.82 3.79
C PHE A 7 -15.76 0.60 3.56
N LEU A 8 -15.06 1.18 4.53
CA LEU A 8 -14.55 2.56 4.43
C LEU A 8 -13.50 2.73 3.33
N LEU A 9 -12.71 1.68 3.09
CA LEU A 9 -11.68 1.63 2.05
C LEU A 9 -12.25 1.26 0.68
N GLY A 10 -13.56 0.96 0.58
CA GLY A 10 -14.20 0.55 -0.67
C GLY A 10 -13.93 -0.90 -1.09
N HIS A 11 -13.31 -1.72 -0.23
CA HIS A 11 -13.12 -3.15 -0.49
C HIS A 11 -14.46 -3.91 -0.45
N TYR A 12 -15.35 -3.57 0.48
CA TYR A 12 -16.71 -4.11 0.56
C TYR A 12 -17.76 -3.05 0.24
N SER A 13 -18.79 -3.44 -0.51
CA SER A 13 -19.95 -2.59 -0.74
C SER A 13 -20.82 -2.49 0.52
N PHE A 14 -21.30 -1.29 0.85
CA PHE A 14 -22.24 -1.06 1.95
C PHE A 14 -23.56 -1.84 1.80
N ASN A 15 -23.94 -2.18 0.57
CA ASN A 15 -25.16 -2.93 0.28
C ASN A 15 -24.95 -4.45 0.25
N SER A 16 -23.71 -4.92 0.47
CA SER A 16 -23.42 -6.36 0.45
C SER A 16 -24.03 -7.08 1.66
N THR A 17 -24.39 -8.33 1.44
CA THR A 17 -24.76 -9.28 2.49
C THR A 17 -23.54 -9.98 3.06
N TYR A 18 -23.70 -10.65 4.21
CA TYR A 18 -22.62 -11.44 4.80
C TYR A 18 -22.14 -12.56 3.87
N ALA A 19 -23.07 -13.29 3.24
CA ALA A 19 -22.75 -14.39 2.34
C ALA A 19 -21.97 -13.94 1.10
N GLU A 20 -22.33 -12.79 0.52
CA GLU A 20 -21.58 -12.20 -0.60
C GLU A 20 -20.15 -11.82 -0.20
N ARG A 21 -19.96 -11.27 1.01
CA ARG A 21 -18.62 -10.93 1.52
C ARG A 21 -17.77 -12.17 1.80
N GLU A 22 -18.37 -13.23 2.33
CA GLU A 22 -17.66 -14.48 2.56
C GLU A 22 -17.20 -15.12 1.23
N TYR A 23 -18.08 -15.13 0.22
CA TYR A 23 -17.71 -15.55 -1.13
C TYR A 23 -16.60 -14.67 -1.71
N LEU A 24 -16.73 -13.34 -1.60
CA LEU A 24 -15.72 -12.41 -2.09
C LEU A 24 -14.38 -12.64 -1.42
N ARG A 25 -14.33 -12.80 -0.10
CA ARG A 25 -13.10 -13.10 0.65
C ARG A 25 -12.43 -14.38 0.13
N SER A 26 -13.20 -15.44 -0.09
CA SER A 26 -12.66 -16.69 -0.61
C SER A 26 -12.10 -16.53 -2.03
N ALA A 27 -12.82 -15.82 -2.91
CA ALA A 27 -12.36 -15.57 -4.28
C ALA A 27 -11.09 -14.70 -4.30
N ARG A 28 -11.11 -13.61 -3.52
CA ARG A 28 -10.00 -12.65 -3.38
C ARG A 28 -8.75 -13.28 -2.78
N LYS A 29 -8.90 -14.26 -1.88
CA LYS A 29 -7.77 -15.05 -1.39
C LYS A 29 -7.09 -15.83 -2.52
N GLY A 30 -7.86 -16.50 -3.37
CA GLY A 30 -7.34 -17.19 -4.54
C GLY A 30 -6.63 -16.24 -5.51
N ASP A 31 -7.25 -15.09 -5.82
CA ASP A 31 -6.64 -14.08 -6.69
C ASP A 31 -5.30 -13.56 -6.13
N TYR A 32 -5.26 -13.29 -4.82
CA TYR A 32 -4.04 -12.86 -4.14
C TYR A 32 -2.93 -13.91 -4.24
N GLU A 33 -3.24 -15.18 -3.95
CA GLU A 33 -2.29 -16.28 -4.06
C GLU A 33 -1.76 -16.45 -5.49
N LEU A 34 -2.62 -16.27 -6.50
CA LEU A 34 -2.22 -16.31 -7.91
C LEU A 34 -1.21 -15.21 -8.26
N VAL A 35 -1.42 -13.98 -7.81
CA VAL A 35 -0.46 -12.88 -8.05
C VAL A 35 0.83 -13.12 -7.27
N LYS A 36 0.74 -13.60 -6.03
CA LYS A 36 1.90 -13.92 -5.19
C LYS A 36 2.79 -14.99 -5.83
N LEU A 37 2.18 -16.03 -6.40
CA LEU A 37 2.88 -17.08 -7.13
C LEU A 37 3.68 -16.56 -8.33
N GLN A 38 3.23 -15.48 -8.99
CA GLN A 38 3.95 -14.92 -10.14
C GLN A 38 5.37 -14.52 -9.77
N TRP A 39 5.55 -13.74 -8.69
CA TRP A 39 6.87 -13.29 -8.27
C TRP A 39 7.66 -14.39 -7.55
N GLN A 40 6.98 -15.28 -6.82
CA GLN A 40 7.63 -16.43 -6.17
C GLN A 40 8.19 -17.42 -7.19
N SER A 41 7.60 -17.51 -8.38
CA SER A 41 8.07 -18.39 -9.45
C SER A 41 9.27 -17.85 -10.24
N ILE A 42 9.71 -16.60 -9.98
CA ILE A 42 10.85 -16.00 -10.66
C ILE A 42 12.15 -16.66 -10.21
N SER A 43 12.84 -17.32 -11.14
CA SER A 43 14.16 -17.91 -10.88
C SER A 43 15.24 -16.84 -10.66
N PRO A 44 16.34 -17.16 -9.94
CA PRO A 44 17.46 -16.23 -9.78
C PRO A 44 18.05 -15.72 -11.10
N GLN A 45 18.03 -16.53 -12.16
CA GLN A 45 18.51 -16.13 -13.49
C GLN A 45 17.54 -15.12 -14.16
N GLN A 46 16.23 -15.28 -13.97
CA GLN A 46 15.24 -14.31 -14.44
C GLN A 46 15.32 -13.01 -13.65
N GLU A 47 15.46 -13.08 -12.31
CA GLU A 47 15.60 -11.91 -11.45
C GLU A 47 16.79 -11.04 -11.88
N LYS A 48 17.95 -11.64 -12.19
CA LYS A 48 19.13 -10.93 -12.73
C LYS A 48 18.88 -10.18 -14.05
N ARG A 49 17.85 -10.57 -14.81
CA ARG A 49 17.46 -9.93 -16.09
C ARG A 49 16.22 -9.04 -15.96
N PHE A 50 15.62 -8.95 -14.78
CA PHE A 50 14.43 -8.14 -14.52
C PHE A 50 14.77 -6.93 -13.63
N THR A 51 15.31 -5.86 -14.23
CA THR A 51 15.82 -4.69 -13.49
C THR A 51 14.75 -4.00 -12.64
N LYS A 52 13.56 -3.73 -13.20
CA LYS A 52 12.45 -3.10 -12.45
C LYS A 52 12.05 -3.91 -11.21
N PHE A 53 12.00 -5.24 -11.33
CA PHE A 53 11.68 -6.12 -10.20
C PHE A 53 12.75 -6.03 -9.11
N ARG A 54 14.03 -6.13 -9.46
CA ARG A 54 15.13 -6.00 -8.49
C ARG A 54 15.14 -4.65 -7.78
N GLU A 55 14.91 -3.57 -8.52
CA GLU A 55 14.85 -2.22 -7.95
C GLU A 55 13.71 -2.11 -6.93
N ARG A 56 12.49 -2.55 -7.30
CA ARG A 56 11.33 -2.54 -6.41
C ARG A 56 11.53 -3.41 -5.19
N LYS A 57 12.00 -4.64 -5.38
CA LYS A 57 12.34 -5.58 -4.29
C LYS A 57 13.34 -4.96 -3.33
N GLY A 58 14.43 -4.38 -3.84
CA GLY A 58 15.44 -3.73 -3.01
C GLY A 58 14.97 -2.45 -2.29
N LEU A 59 13.95 -1.75 -2.80
CA LEU A 59 13.29 -0.65 -2.08
C LEU A 59 12.41 -1.20 -0.95
N ILE A 60 11.63 -2.25 -1.22
CA ILE A 60 10.78 -2.91 -0.22
C ILE A 60 11.65 -3.47 0.92
N ASP A 61 12.73 -4.20 0.61
CA ASP A 61 13.68 -4.75 1.58
C ASP A 61 14.18 -3.68 2.58
N LYS A 62 14.48 -2.49 2.07
CA LYS A 62 14.95 -1.37 2.92
C LYS A 62 13.84 -0.78 3.78
N ASP A 63 12.64 -0.67 3.22
CA ASP A 63 11.52 0.01 3.86
C ASP A 63 10.86 -0.82 4.95
N VAL A 64 10.71 -2.13 4.75
CA VAL A 64 10.08 -3.00 5.75
C VAL A 64 10.90 -3.07 7.04
N VAL A 65 12.23 -3.11 6.95
CA VAL A 65 13.12 -3.18 8.13
C VAL A 65 13.06 -1.93 9.01
N ARG A 66 12.70 -0.78 8.43
CA ARG A 66 12.55 0.50 9.13
C ARG A 66 11.11 0.80 9.56
N THR A 67 10.14 -0.06 9.23
CA THR A 67 8.72 0.20 9.50
C THR A 67 8.39 0.00 10.99
N ASP A 68 7.90 1.06 11.63
CA ASP A 68 7.26 1.05 12.97
C ASP A 68 7.96 0.21 14.05
N ARG A 69 9.29 0.18 14.07
CA ARG A 69 10.08 -0.62 15.03
C ARG A 69 9.89 -0.23 16.49
N SER A 70 9.33 0.94 16.77
CA SER A 70 8.93 1.35 18.12
C SER A 70 7.61 0.72 18.59
N PHE A 71 6.88 0.07 17.69
CA PHE A 71 5.59 -0.56 17.97
C PHE A 71 5.76 -2.06 18.15
N SER A 72 5.20 -2.62 19.22
CA SER A 72 5.41 -4.03 19.62
C SER A 72 5.02 -5.05 18.55
N TYR A 73 4.13 -4.68 17.62
CA TYR A 73 3.73 -5.54 16.52
C TYR A 73 4.86 -5.77 15.49
N TYR A 74 5.79 -4.82 15.35
CA TYR A 74 6.93 -4.88 14.41
C TYR A 74 8.29 -4.95 15.12
N ASP A 75 8.28 -4.99 16.44
CA ASP A 75 9.48 -5.13 17.27
C ASP A 75 10.04 -6.56 17.23
N GLY A 76 11.32 -6.71 17.54
CA GLY A 76 12.03 -7.98 17.56
C GLY A 76 12.74 -8.35 16.25
N ASP A 77 13.76 -9.18 16.40
CA ASP A 77 14.45 -9.82 15.28
C ASP A 77 13.58 -10.95 14.70
N ASP A 78 13.62 -11.13 13.38
CA ASP A 78 12.85 -12.15 12.65
C ASP A 78 11.32 -12.10 12.88
N ASN A 79 10.77 -10.88 12.91
CA ASN A 79 9.34 -10.68 13.13
C ASN A 79 8.50 -11.12 11.90
N PRO A 80 7.52 -12.05 12.05
CA PRO A 80 6.73 -12.56 10.94
C PRO A 80 5.86 -11.49 10.26
N HIS A 81 5.48 -10.43 10.97
CA HIS A 81 4.71 -9.33 10.40
C HIS A 81 5.53 -8.46 9.43
N ILE A 82 6.87 -8.44 9.58
CA ILE A 82 7.77 -7.80 8.61
C ILE A 82 7.79 -8.61 7.31
N ASN A 83 7.78 -9.94 7.41
CA ASN A 83 7.69 -10.83 6.25
C ASN A 83 6.33 -10.69 5.54
N LEU A 84 5.22 -10.56 6.29
CA LEU A 84 3.91 -10.27 5.72
C LEU A 84 3.86 -8.90 5.01
N LEU A 85 4.47 -7.85 5.59
CA LEU A 85 4.60 -6.56 4.91
C LEU A 85 5.34 -6.69 3.58
N TYR A 86 6.48 -7.40 3.60
CA TYR A 86 7.27 -7.65 2.41
C TYR A 86 6.45 -8.37 1.33
N ASP A 87 5.78 -9.47 1.70
CA ASP A 87 5.01 -10.29 0.77
C ASP A 87 3.84 -9.52 0.14
N ILE A 88 3.09 -8.75 0.93
CA ILE A 88 1.97 -7.94 0.43
C ILE A 88 2.47 -6.83 -0.51
N LEU A 89 3.51 -6.10 -0.15
CA LEU A 89 4.06 -5.01 -0.98
C LEU A 89 4.62 -5.55 -2.30
N LEU A 90 5.31 -6.68 -2.26
CA LEU A 90 5.85 -7.30 -3.46
C LEU A 90 4.73 -7.84 -4.35
N THR A 91 3.70 -8.45 -3.75
CA THR A 91 2.51 -8.89 -4.47
C THR A 91 1.77 -7.71 -5.11
N TYR A 92 1.66 -6.57 -4.42
CA TYR A 92 1.08 -5.36 -4.99
C TYR A 92 1.87 -4.84 -6.19
N SER A 93 3.20 -4.93 -6.14
CA SER A 93 4.05 -4.51 -7.26
C SER A 93 3.87 -5.35 -8.53
N PHE A 94 3.30 -6.56 -8.40
CA PHE A 94 2.87 -7.43 -9.50
C PHE A 94 1.40 -7.25 -9.86
N TYR A 95 0.56 -6.87 -8.90
CA TYR A 95 -0.84 -6.53 -9.18
C TYR A 95 -0.96 -5.26 -10.02
N ASN A 96 -0.23 -4.21 -9.65
CA ASN A 96 -0.13 -2.96 -10.41
C ASN A 96 1.32 -2.74 -10.85
N PHE A 97 1.70 -3.34 -11.98
CA PHE A 97 3.07 -3.23 -12.49
C PHE A 97 3.47 -1.84 -12.94
N ASP A 98 2.52 -0.97 -13.30
CA ASP A 98 2.82 0.37 -13.77
C ASP A 98 3.25 1.26 -12.61
N LEU A 99 2.47 1.27 -11.53
CA LEU A 99 2.85 1.95 -10.29
C LEU A 99 4.00 1.21 -9.58
N GLY A 100 3.81 -0.08 -9.32
CA GLY A 100 4.75 -0.91 -8.60
C GLY A 100 4.83 -0.56 -7.12
N TYR A 101 6.06 -0.39 -6.63
CA TYR A 101 6.34 0.08 -5.28
C TYR A 101 7.09 1.42 -5.33
N CYS A 102 6.63 2.35 -4.51
CA CYS A 102 7.26 3.62 -4.22
C CYS A 102 7.51 3.74 -2.72
N GLN A 103 8.62 4.37 -2.34
CA GLN A 103 9.00 4.55 -0.94
C GLN A 103 7.88 5.23 -0.15
N GLY A 104 7.57 4.71 1.03
CA GLY A 104 6.51 5.20 1.91
C GLY A 104 5.18 4.46 1.78
N MET A 105 5.01 3.61 0.76
CA MET A 105 3.83 2.75 0.65
C MET A 105 3.72 1.74 1.80
N ASN A 106 4.86 1.30 2.36
CA ASN A 106 4.92 0.47 3.57
C ASN A 106 4.20 1.12 4.77
N ASP A 107 4.29 2.44 4.91
CA ASP A 107 3.71 3.18 6.04
C ASP A 107 2.17 3.21 5.97
N TYR A 108 1.59 3.11 4.76
CA TYR A 108 0.14 2.93 4.57
C TYR A 108 -0.31 1.49 4.81
N LEU A 109 0.51 0.52 4.43
CA LEU A 109 0.17 -0.89 4.63
C LEU A 109 0.25 -1.31 6.10
N SER A 110 1.23 -0.80 6.84
CA SER A 110 1.46 -1.11 8.27
C SER A 110 0.17 -1.10 9.12
N PRO A 111 -0.58 0.00 9.21
CA PRO A 111 -1.82 0.04 9.99
C PRO A 111 -2.93 -0.86 9.43
N LEU A 112 -2.96 -1.09 8.11
CA LEU A 112 -3.93 -2.02 7.50
C LEU A 112 -3.64 -3.45 7.92
N LEU A 113 -2.37 -3.88 7.84
CA LEU A 113 -1.96 -5.22 8.25
C LEU A 113 -2.23 -5.45 9.75
N PHE A 114 -1.94 -4.44 10.58
CA PHE A 114 -2.24 -4.49 12.01
C PHE A 114 -3.74 -4.67 12.29
N VAL A 115 -4.61 -4.00 11.54
CA VAL A 115 -6.07 -4.07 11.77
C VAL A 115 -6.70 -5.32 11.15
N MET A 116 -6.22 -5.76 9.98
CA MET A 116 -6.82 -6.88 9.26
C MET A 116 -6.35 -8.23 9.80
N GLU A 117 -5.10 -8.34 10.27
CA GLU A 117 -4.51 -9.60 10.79
C GLU A 117 -4.65 -10.80 9.81
N ASP A 118 -4.91 -10.52 8.53
CA ASP A 118 -5.03 -11.48 7.44
C ASP A 118 -4.34 -10.87 6.23
N GLU A 119 -3.46 -11.65 5.61
CA GLU A 119 -2.57 -11.18 4.55
C GLU A 119 -3.35 -10.76 3.29
N SER A 120 -4.36 -11.55 2.90
CA SER A 120 -5.15 -11.28 1.70
C SER A 120 -6.09 -10.09 1.90
N GLU A 121 -6.78 -10.03 3.04
CA GLU A 121 -7.66 -8.89 3.36
C GLU A 121 -6.86 -7.58 3.50
N ALA A 122 -5.68 -7.62 4.12
CA ALA A 122 -4.77 -6.48 4.17
C ALA A 122 -4.34 -6.03 2.77
N PHE A 123 -3.98 -6.98 1.90
CA PHE A 123 -3.64 -6.69 0.51
C PHE A 123 -4.79 -6.01 -0.24
N TRP A 124 -6.01 -6.52 -0.15
CA TRP A 124 -7.13 -5.95 -0.91
C TRP A 124 -7.62 -4.63 -0.36
N CYS A 125 -7.54 -4.43 0.96
CA CYS A 125 -7.74 -3.11 1.57
C CYS A 125 -6.68 -2.11 1.13
N PHE A 126 -5.42 -2.54 1.03
CA PHE A 126 -4.31 -1.73 0.55
C PHE A 126 -4.46 -1.38 -0.94
N ALA A 127 -4.84 -2.36 -1.78
CA ALA A 127 -5.10 -2.13 -3.19
C ALA A 127 -6.23 -1.12 -3.38
N ALA A 128 -7.34 -1.26 -2.64
CA ALA A 128 -8.45 -0.31 -2.69
C ALA A 128 -8.04 1.11 -2.24
N LEU A 129 -7.20 1.22 -1.20
CA LEU A 129 -6.62 2.50 -0.80
C LEU A 129 -5.77 3.12 -1.93
N MET A 130 -4.96 2.31 -2.60
CA MET A 130 -4.09 2.77 -3.68
C MET A 130 -4.85 3.22 -4.94
N GLU A 131 -6.08 2.77 -5.18
CA GLU A 131 -6.92 3.35 -6.23
C GLU A 131 -7.22 4.84 -6.00
N HIS A 132 -7.19 5.29 -4.74
CA HIS A 132 -7.47 6.69 -4.39
C HIS A 132 -6.20 7.53 -4.25
N ILE A 133 -5.16 6.98 -3.62
CA ILE A 133 -3.92 7.73 -3.32
C ILE A 133 -2.75 7.39 -4.26
N GLY A 134 -2.90 6.40 -5.13
CA GLY A 134 -1.91 5.99 -6.13
C GLY A 134 -1.32 7.13 -6.96
N PRO A 135 -2.11 8.13 -7.41
CA PRO A 135 -1.57 9.28 -8.12
C PRO A 135 -0.49 10.08 -7.38
N ASN A 136 -0.45 10.02 -6.04
CA ASN A 136 0.61 10.66 -5.25
C ASN A 136 1.97 9.97 -5.40
N PHE A 137 1.97 8.72 -5.86
CA PHE A 137 3.16 7.90 -6.07
C PHE A 137 3.57 7.78 -7.54
N ASN A 138 2.82 8.42 -8.46
CA ASN A 138 3.21 8.49 -9.85
C ASN A 138 4.58 9.16 -10.00
N ARG A 139 5.35 8.73 -11.01
CA ARG A 139 6.69 9.28 -11.29
C ARG A 139 6.70 10.79 -11.54
N ASP A 140 5.60 11.31 -12.07
CA ASP A 140 5.42 12.74 -12.34
C ASP A 140 4.98 13.53 -11.09
N GLN A 141 4.70 12.85 -9.98
CA GLN A 141 4.22 13.42 -8.71
C GLN A 141 2.96 14.29 -8.87
N SER A 142 2.19 14.06 -9.93
CA SER A 142 1.03 14.88 -10.32
C SER A 142 0.00 14.96 -9.19
N GLY A 143 -0.29 13.84 -8.51
CA GLY A 143 -1.22 13.82 -7.37
C GLY A 143 -0.74 14.69 -6.20
N MET A 144 0.53 14.58 -5.83
CA MET A 144 1.11 15.35 -4.73
C MET A 144 1.12 16.84 -5.04
N GLN A 145 1.50 17.22 -6.26
CA GLN A 145 1.48 18.62 -6.69
C GLN A 145 0.07 19.21 -6.69
N ALA A 146 -0.93 18.45 -7.15
CA ALA A 146 -2.32 18.88 -7.12
C ALA A 146 -2.82 19.12 -5.69
N GLN A 147 -2.48 18.23 -4.75
CA GLN A 147 -2.84 18.37 -3.34
C GLN A 147 -2.14 19.55 -2.67
N LEU A 148 -0.85 19.76 -2.92
CA LEU A 148 -0.11 20.91 -2.40
C LEU A 148 -0.62 22.23 -2.98
N PHE A 149 -1.01 22.25 -4.25
CA PHE A 149 -1.64 23.41 -4.86
C PHE A 149 -2.99 23.73 -4.20
N ALA A 150 -3.84 22.71 -4.00
CA ALA A 150 -5.12 22.89 -3.30
C ALA A 150 -4.91 23.39 -1.86
N LEU A 151 -3.94 22.84 -1.14
CA LEU A 151 -3.58 23.29 0.22
C LEU A 151 -3.11 24.75 0.20
N SER A 152 -2.25 25.13 -0.72
CA SER A 152 -1.78 26.51 -0.89
C SER A 152 -2.96 27.48 -1.11
N LYS A 153 -3.97 27.08 -1.89
CA LYS A 153 -5.20 27.87 -2.07
C LYS A 153 -6.07 27.95 -0.84
N LEU A 154 -6.14 26.90 -0.02
CA LEU A 154 -6.84 26.95 1.26
C LEU A 154 -6.12 27.88 2.26
N VAL A 155 -4.78 27.86 2.29
CA VAL A 155 -4.00 28.78 3.13
C VAL A 155 -4.18 30.22 2.66
N GLU A 156 -4.16 30.49 1.35
CA GLU A 156 -4.44 31.81 0.79
C GLU A 156 -5.77 32.39 1.26
N LEU A 157 -6.81 31.56 1.35
CA LEU A 157 -8.14 31.96 1.82
C LEU A 157 -8.23 32.08 3.35
N SER A 158 -7.48 31.28 4.08
CA SER A 158 -7.59 31.17 5.55
C SER A 158 -6.65 32.12 6.30
N ASP A 159 -5.42 32.28 5.81
CA ASP A 159 -4.36 33.10 6.40
C ASP A 159 -3.44 33.66 5.29
N CYS A 160 -3.86 34.81 4.75
CA CYS A 160 -3.13 35.49 3.68
C CYS A 160 -1.69 35.91 4.09
N PRO A 161 -1.46 36.47 5.29
CA PRO A 161 -0.09 36.73 5.76
C PRO A 161 0.82 35.49 5.74
N LEU A 162 0.32 34.32 6.17
CA LEU A 162 1.09 33.07 6.14
C LEU A 162 1.36 32.59 4.71
N HIS A 163 0.37 32.68 3.82
CA HIS A 163 0.54 32.36 2.40
C HIS A 163 1.63 33.22 1.74
N GLU A 164 1.60 34.53 1.98
CA GLU A 164 2.61 35.45 1.44
C GLU A 164 4.00 35.22 2.05
N TYR A 165 4.09 34.73 3.28
CA TYR A 165 5.36 34.29 3.86
C TYR A 165 5.93 33.07 3.12
N PHE A 166 5.10 32.07 2.79
CA PHE A 166 5.54 30.87 2.06
C PHE A 166 5.91 31.11 0.58
N LYS A 167 5.49 32.24 -0.01
CA LYS A 167 5.88 32.63 -1.38
C LYS A 167 7.26 33.29 -1.47
N ARG A 168 7.80 33.81 -0.36
CA ARG A 168 9.09 34.51 -0.32
C ARG A 168 10.25 33.53 -0.40
#